data_AF-A0A5B0E4T0-F1
#
_entry.id   AF-A0A5B0E4T0-F1
#
_cell.length_a   1.000
_cell.length_b   1.000
_cell.length_c   1.000
_cell.angle_alpha   90.00
_cell.angle_beta   90.00
_cell.angle_gamma   90.00
#
_symmetry.space_group_name_H-M   'P 1'
#
loop_
_entity.id
_entity.type
_entity.pdbx_description
1 polymer ?
#
loop_
_entity_poly.entity_id
_entity_poly.type
_entity_poly.pdbx_seq_one_letter_code
_entity_poly.pdbx_strand_id
1 'polypeptide(L)'
;MRCAGPSPSGPGWPQPCCWCSPRPASCCASPAPSLAPEPLAGSAPLSEQLRSPAATAHRRRLGAVACVLPVIALGLGARFLGSGLAADLSGGVIYAVLIYVLATLLRPRAGQAANAVAALVFCVLIELLQLTAFPTSLAAVFPPVRLVLGTTFVPLDLLAYAIGSALALGLDLLAGGLLRARRARTATD
;
A
#
# COMPACT_ATOMS: atom_id res chain seq x y z
N MET A 1 -66.12 8.67 -26.74
CA MET A 1 -66.63 9.60 -25.71
C MET A 1 -65.58 10.67 -25.49
N ARG A 2 -65.91 11.94 -25.76
CA ARG A 2 -65.01 13.10 -25.60
C ARG A 2 -65.12 13.59 -24.16
N CYS A 3 -63.98 13.88 -23.52
CA CYS A 3 -63.94 14.68 -22.30
C CYS A 3 -63.19 15.98 -22.59
N ALA A 4 -63.83 17.07 -22.17
CA ALA A 4 -63.40 18.44 -22.34
C ALA A 4 -62.14 18.75 -21.51
N GLY A 5 -61.23 19.56 -22.06
CA GLY A 5 -60.13 20.16 -21.32
C GLY A 5 -60.55 21.50 -20.72
N PRO A 6 -60.02 21.90 -19.55
CA PRO A 6 -60.14 23.27 -19.06
C PRO A 6 -59.03 24.16 -19.63
N SER A 7 -59.40 25.42 -19.94
CA SER A 7 -58.49 26.51 -20.29
C SER A 7 -57.84 27.12 -19.02
N PRO A 8 -56.68 27.79 -19.10
CA PRO A 8 -55.85 28.12 -17.95
C PRO A 8 -56.11 29.54 -17.42
N SER A 9 -56.14 29.70 -16.10
CA SER A 9 -55.99 31.02 -15.46
C SER A 9 -55.42 30.85 -14.03
N GLY A 10 -54.14 31.15 -13.84
CA GLY A 10 -53.56 31.38 -12.51
C GLY A 10 -52.18 30.77 -12.27
N PRO A 11 -51.33 31.41 -11.43
CA PRO A 11 -49.88 31.23 -11.44
C PRO A 11 -49.46 30.09 -10.49
N GLY A 12 -48.70 29.11 -11.00
CA GLY A 12 -48.24 27.99 -10.21
C GLY A 12 -47.00 27.35 -10.81
N TRP A 13 -45.95 27.30 -10.01
CA TRP A 13 -44.65 26.67 -10.27
C TRP A 13 -44.75 25.28 -10.91
N PRO A 14 -43.85 24.90 -11.84
CA PRO A 14 -43.89 23.59 -12.48
C PRO A 14 -43.50 22.49 -11.49
N GLN A 15 -44.48 21.64 -11.15
CA GLN A 15 -44.25 20.35 -10.51
C GLN A 15 -43.66 19.37 -11.55
N PRO A 16 -42.64 18.56 -11.20
CA PRO A 16 -42.15 17.53 -12.10
C PRO A 16 -43.20 16.43 -12.26
N CYS A 17 -43.62 16.21 -13.50
CA CYS A 17 -44.54 15.16 -13.91
C CYS A 17 -43.97 13.78 -13.55
N CYS A 18 -44.54 13.14 -12.52
CA CYS A 18 -44.41 11.71 -12.32
C CYS A 18 -45.00 10.97 -13.53
N TRP A 19 -44.14 10.23 -14.22
CA TRP A 19 -44.52 9.30 -15.29
C TRP A 19 -45.44 8.21 -14.74
N CYS A 20 -46.70 8.19 -15.21
CA CYS A 20 -47.61 7.07 -15.07
C CYS A 20 -47.26 5.98 -16.10
N SER A 21 -46.70 4.86 -15.65
CA SER A 21 -46.71 3.60 -16.39
C SER A 21 -48.04 2.86 -16.21
N PRO A 22 -48.62 2.22 -17.24
CA PRO A 22 -49.86 1.47 -17.12
C PRO A 22 -49.59 0.02 -16.70
N ARG A 23 -49.99 -0.38 -15.50
CA ARG A 23 -50.23 -1.80 -15.16
C ARG A 23 -51.50 -1.96 -14.32
N PRO A 24 -52.30 -3.01 -14.55
CA PRO A 24 -53.67 -3.11 -14.07
C PRO A 24 -53.75 -3.46 -12.59
N ALA A 25 -54.86 -3.03 -11.99
CA ALA A 25 -55.23 -3.24 -10.61
C ALA A 25 -55.28 -4.72 -10.22
N SER A 26 -54.46 -5.10 -9.23
CA SER A 26 -54.81 -6.19 -8.34
C SER A 26 -54.31 -5.89 -6.93
N CYS A 27 -55.24 -6.07 -5.99
CA CYS A 27 -55.03 -6.25 -4.56
C CYS A 27 -54.69 -5.01 -3.73
N CYS A 28 -55.77 -4.34 -3.32
CA CYS A 28 -55.90 -3.83 -1.95
C CYS A 28 -55.50 -4.93 -0.96
N ALA A 29 -54.43 -4.69 -0.19
CA ALA A 29 -54.23 -5.20 1.17
C ALA A 29 -52.92 -4.59 1.68
N SER A 30 -53.00 -3.44 2.36
CA SER A 30 -51.93 -3.03 3.26
C SER A 30 -52.02 -3.90 4.51
N PRO A 31 -50.98 -4.67 4.90
CA PRO A 31 -50.84 -5.05 6.29
C PRO A 31 -50.32 -3.84 7.06
N ALA A 32 -50.83 -3.67 8.28
CA ALA A 32 -50.33 -2.73 9.28
C ALA A 32 -48.80 -2.79 9.42
N PRO A 33 -48.13 -1.70 9.83
CA PRO A 33 -46.71 -1.75 10.15
C PRO A 33 -46.51 -2.76 11.29
N SER A 34 -46.03 -3.95 10.92
CA SER A 34 -45.51 -4.92 11.86
C SER A 34 -44.39 -4.24 12.62
N LEU A 35 -44.54 -4.21 13.95
CA LEU A 35 -43.47 -4.05 14.92
C LEU A 35 -42.47 -5.19 14.71
N ALA A 36 -41.67 -5.12 13.63
CA ALA A 36 -40.44 -5.86 13.56
C ALA A 36 -39.46 -5.15 14.51
N PRO A 37 -38.81 -5.87 15.45
CA PRO A 37 -37.67 -5.28 16.13
C PRO A 37 -36.66 -4.86 15.06
N GLU A 38 -36.21 -3.60 15.13
CA GLU A 38 -34.99 -3.14 14.46
C GLU A 38 -33.96 -4.27 14.57
N PRO A 39 -33.46 -4.85 13.46
CA PRO A 39 -32.39 -5.80 13.57
C PRO A 39 -31.22 -4.99 14.13
N LEU A 40 -30.89 -5.21 15.41
CA LEU A 40 -29.66 -4.73 16.04
C LEU A 40 -28.58 -4.80 14.97
N ALA A 41 -28.13 -3.64 14.49
CA ALA A 41 -27.14 -3.52 13.45
C ALA A 41 -26.05 -4.55 13.72
N GLY A 42 -26.06 -5.61 12.93
CA GLY A 42 -25.29 -6.81 13.20
C GLY A 42 -23.84 -6.41 13.33
N SER A 43 -23.31 -6.50 14.55
CA SER A 43 -21.88 -6.48 14.76
C SER A 43 -21.33 -7.66 13.99
N ALA A 44 -20.86 -7.41 12.75
CA ALA A 44 -20.06 -8.39 12.02
C ALA A 44 -19.05 -8.94 13.04
N PRO A 45 -18.93 -10.28 13.17
CA PRO A 45 -18.17 -10.87 14.25
C PRO A 45 -16.80 -10.23 14.32
N LEU A 46 -16.25 -10.01 15.52
CA LEU A 46 -14.93 -9.38 15.72
C LEU A 46 -13.84 -9.99 14.78
N SER A 47 -14.01 -11.24 14.36
CA SER A 47 -13.19 -11.96 13.38
C SER A 47 -13.22 -11.40 11.94
N GLU A 48 -14.31 -10.77 11.52
CA GLU A 48 -14.47 -10.11 10.22
C GLU A 48 -13.95 -8.66 10.27
N GLN A 49 -14.20 -7.96 11.38
CA GLN A 49 -13.55 -6.68 11.66
C GLN A 49 -12.02 -6.79 11.82
N LEU A 50 -11.50 -7.88 12.43
CA LEU A 50 -10.06 -8.15 12.47
C LEU A 50 -9.49 -8.63 11.13
N ARG A 51 -10.32 -9.06 10.17
CA ARG A 51 -9.94 -9.30 8.77
C ARG A 51 -9.82 -8.01 7.96
N SER A 52 -10.05 -6.86 8.57
CA SER A 52 -9.95 -5.55 7.94
C SER A 52 -8.54 -5.28 7.39
N PRO A 53 -8.40 -4.40 6.37
CA PRO A 53 -7.11 -3.99 5.80
C PRO A 53 -6.05 -3.53 6.83
N ALA A 54 -6.48 -3.16 8.04
CA ALA A 54 -5.59 -2.86 9.17
C ALA A 54 -4.75 -4.06 9.63
N ALA A 55 -5.30 -5.27 9.73
CA ALA A 55 -4.55 -6.45 10.18
C ALA A 55 -3.53 -6.92 9.14
N THR A 56 -3.85 -6.81 7.85
CA THR A 56 -2.90 -7.07 6.76
C THR A 56 -1.75 -6.06 6.79
N ALA A 57 -2.05 -4.78 6.97
CA ALA A 57 -1.03 -3.74 7.13
C ALA A 57 -0.16 -3.96 8.38
N HIS A 58 -0.75 -4.37 9.50
CA HIS A 58 -0.02 -4.67 10.73
C HIS A 58 0.94 -5.85 10.55
N ARG A 59 0.50 -6.97 9.97
CA ARG A 59 1.36 -8.12 9.66
C ARG A 59 2.51 -7.74 8.73
N ARG A 60 2.24 -6.89 7.73
CA ARG A 60 3.27 -6.40 6.80
C ARG A 60 4.29 -5.52 7.51
N ARG A 61 3.87 -4.66 8.45
CA ARG A 61 4.78 -3.89 9.32
C ARG A 61 5.62 -4.79 10.21
N LEU A 62 5.03 -5.80 10.85
CA LEU A 62 5.78 -6.73 11.70
C LEU A 62 6.85 -7.48 10.90
N GLY A 63 6.51 -7.96 9.70
CA GLY A 63 7.47 -8.56 8.78
C GLY A 63 8.60 -7.60 8.42
N ALA A 64 8.27 -6.35 8.07
CA ALA A 64 9.28 -5.33 7.78
C ALA A 64 10.20 -5.07 8.99
N VAL A 65 9.64 -4.87 10.19
CA VAL A 65 10.40 -4.68 11.44
C VAL A 65 11.36 -5.85 11.68
N ALA A 66 10.89 -7.09 11.51
CA ALA A 66 11.71 -8.28 11.70
C ALA A 66 12.88 -8.35 10.70
N CYS A 67 12.75 -7.76 9.51
CA CYS A 67 13.80 -7.73 8.49
C CYS A 67 14.84 -6.62 8.69
N VAL A 68 14.55 -5.55 9.45
CA VAL A 68 15.47 -4.39 9.56
C VAL A 68 16.83 -4.79 10.11
N LEU A 69 16.88 -5.43 11.29
CA LEU A 69 18.15 -5.76 11.94
C LEU A 69 19.01 -6.77 11.12
N PRO A 70 18.44 -7.87 10.60
CA PRO A 70 19.20 -8.79 9.74
C PRO A 70 19.79 -8.12 8.50
N VAL A 71 19.03 -7.25 7.83
CA VAL A 71 19.50 -6.56 6.62
C VAL A 71 20.62 -5.58 6.96
N ILE A 72 20.52 -4.85 8.07
CA ILE A 72 21.60 -3.98 8.56
C ILE A 72 22.85 -4.81 8.85
N ALA A 73 22.71 -5.93 9.58
CA ALA A 73 23.84 -6.79 9.92
C ALA A 73 24.54 -7.34 8.66
N LEU A 74 23.77 -7.77 7.66
CA LEU A 74 24.30 -8.21 6.36
C LEU A 74 25.03 -7.08 5.63
N GLY A 75 24.47 -5.87 5.62
CA GLY A 75 25.08 -4.72 4.95
C GLY A 75 26.38 -4.28 5.61
N LEU A 76 26.41 -4.23 6.94
CA LEU A 76 27.63 -3.94 7.69
C LEU A 76 28.68 -5.06 7.51
N GLY A 77 28.24 -6.32 7.48
CA GLY A 77 29.11 -7.46 7.16
C GLY A 77 29.75 -7.32 5.77
N ALA A 78 28.95 -7.05 4.74
CA ALA A 78 29.45 -6.82 3.38
C ALA A 78 30.45 -5.66 3.33
N ARG A 79 30.18 -4.57 4.07
CA ARG A 79 31.03 -3.37 4.12
C ARG A 79 32.37 -3.60 4.83
N PHE A 80 32.38 -4.33 5.94
CA PHE A 80 33.56 -4.44 6.81
C PHE A 80 34.37 -5.73 6.61
N LEU A 81 33.75 -6.79 6.08
CA LEU A 81 34.44 -8.07 5.81
C LEU A 81 34.70 -8.29 4.31
N GLY A 82 34.01 -7.55 3.42
CA GLY A 82 34.21 -7.64 1.97
C GLY A 82 35.29 -6.69 1.45
N SER A 83 35.73 -6.94 0.22
CA SER A 83 36.60 -6.01 -0.52
C SER A 83 36.31 -6.04 -2.04
N GLY A 84 36.65 -4.93 -2.69
CA GLY A 84 36.50 -4.77 -4.14
C GLY A 84 35.05 -4.71 -4.64
N LEU A 85 34.91 -4.88 -5.95
CA LEU A 85 33.64 -4.68 -6.67
C LEU A 85 32.46 -5.49 -6.12
N ALA A 86 32.71 -6.71 -5.66
CA ALA A 86 31.67 -7.56 -5.11
C ALA A 86 31.11 -7.01 -3.79
N ALA A 87 31.96 -6.44 -2.94
CA ALA A 87 31.55 -5.80 -1.69
C ALA A 87 30.76 -4.51 -1.97
N ASP A 88 31.19 -3.71 -2.94
CA ASP A 88 30.50 -2.48 -3.34
C ASP A 88 29.10 -2.77 -3.91
N LEU A 89 29.02 -3.71 -4.86
CA LEU A 89 27.74 -4.14 -5.44
C LEU A 89 26.80 -4.76 -4.41
N SER A 90 27.31 -5.66 -3.56
CA SER A 90 26.49 -6.29 -2.52
C SER A 90 26.01 -5.29 -1.48
N GLY A 91 26.87 -4.32 -1.10
CA GLY A 91 26.50 -3.20 -0.24
C GLY A 91 25.33 -2.39 -0.85
N GLY A 92 25.43 -2.02 -2.12
CA GLY A 92 24.37 -1.30 -2.83
C GLY A 92 23.06 -2.08 -2.92
N VAL A 93 23.13 -3.38 -3.26
CA VAL A 93 21.96 -4.27 -3.30
C VAL A 93 21.28 -4.35 -1.94
N ILE A 94 22.04 -4.63 -0.87
CA ILE A 94 21.52 -4.75 0.49
C ILE A 94 20.94 -3.42 0.97
N TYR A 95 21.57 -2.30 0.62
CA TYR A 95 21.06 -0.97 0.94
C TYR A 95 19.70 -0.70 0.30
N ALA A 96 19.52 -0.98 -0.99
CA ALA A 96 18.21 -0.83 -1.64
C ALA A 96 17.13 -1.74 -1.03
N VAL A 97 17.50 -2.96 -0.62
CA VAL A 97 16.60 -3.85 0.15
C VAL A 97 16.21 -3.21 1.48
N LEU A 98 17.15 -2.61 2.20
CA LEU A 98 16.87 -1.90 3.46
C LEU A 98 15.88 -0.74 3.23
N ILE A 99 16.09 0.09 2.21
CA ILE A 99 15.18 1.20 1.89
C ILE A 99 13.78 0.68 1.52
N TYR A 100 13.68 -0.44 0.79
CA TYR A 100 12.39 -1.09 0.52
C TYR A 100 11.66 -1.52 1.80
N VAL A 101 12.39 -2.14 2.73
CA VAL A 101 11.85 -2.58 4.04
C VAL A 101 11.35 -1.37 4.83
N LEU A 102 12.11 -0.27 4.86
CA LEU A 102 11.71 0.97 5.52
C LEU A 102 10.49 1.62 4.86
N ALA A 103 10.45 1.69 3.53
CA ALA A 103 9.29 2.19 2.79
C ALA A 103 8.02 1.37 3.11
N THR A 104 8.17 0.05 3.25
CA THR A 104 7.09 -0.86 3.64
C THR A 104 6.65 -0.67 5.09
N LEU A 105 7.59 -0.42 6.00
CA LEU A 105 7.30 -0.10 7.40
C LEU A 105 6.48 1.20 7.52
N LEU A 106 6.92 2.25 6.82
CA LEU A 106 6.27 3.56 6.80
C LEU A 106 4.90 3.48 6.11
N ARG A 107 4.83 2.87 4.93
CA ARG A 107 3.64 2.80 4.06
C ARG A 107 3.22 1.35 3.79
N PRO A 108 2.74 0.60 4.81
CA PRO A 108 2.38 -0.81 4.64
C PRO A 108 1.17 -1.03 3.73
N ARG A 109 0.33 0.00 3.54
CA ARG A 109 -0.85 -0.02 2.67
C ARG A 109 -0.52 0.27 1.21
N ALA A 110 0.67 0.81 0.91
CA ALA A 110 1.08 1.02 -0.46
C ALA A 110 1.40 -0.32 -1.14
N GLY A 111 1.17 -0.38 -2.46
CA GLY A 111 1.50 -1.57 -3.25
C GLY A 111 2.98 -1.90 -3.19
N GLN A 112 3.33 -3.18 -3.35
CA GLN A 112 4.71 -3.66 -3.29
C GLN A 112 5.58 -2.99 -4.37
N ALA A 113 5.06 -2.89 -5.60
CA ALA A 113 5.74 -2.17 -6.69
C ALA A 113 5.96 -0.68 -6.37
N ALA A 114 4.99 -0.03 -5.73
CA ALA A 114 5.13 1.38 -5.34
C ALA A 114 6.24 1.57 -4.29
N ASN A 115 6.38 0.64 -3.34
CA ASN A 115 7.47 0.67 -2.38
C ASN A 115 8.83 0.41 -3.04
N ALA A 116 8.90 -0.48 -4.04
CA ALA A 116 10.11 -0.74 -4.82
C ALA A 116 10.55 0.47 -5.63
N VAL A 117 9.62 1.12 -6.32
CA VAL A 117 9.90 2.35 -7.05
C VAL A 117 10.33 3.46 -6.09
N ALA A 118 9.64 3.63 -4.95
CA ALA A 118 10.01 4.61 -3.95
C ALA A 118 11.43 4.37 -3.40
N ALA A 119 11.79 3.12 -3.15
CA ALA A 119 13.13 2.76 -2.70
C ALA A 119 14.20 3.07 -3.76
N LEU A 120 13.97 2.66 -5.01
CA LEU A 120 14.88 2.95 -6.12
C LEU A 120 15.07 4.46 -6.32
N VAL A 121 13.98 5.22 -6.36
CA VAL A 121 14.03 6.69 -6.50
C VAL A 121 14.79 7.31 -5.34
N PHE A 122 14.56 6.86 -4.11
CA PHE A 122 15.28 7.37 -2.94
C PHE A 122 16.79 7.11 -3.04
N CYS A 123 17.20 5.90 -3.41
CA CYS A 123 18.61 5.57 -3.61
C CYS A 123 19.23 6.43 -4.73
N VAL A 124 18.55 6.56 -5.87
CA VAL A 124 18.99 7.43 -6.99
C VAL A 124 19.15 8.88 -6.54
N LEU A 125 18.22 9.41 -5.75
CA LEU A 125 18.30 10.79 -5.25
C LEU A 125 19.48 11.00 -4.31
N ILE A 126 19.77 10.04 -3.42
CA ILE A 126 20.96 10.09 -2.56
C ILE A 126 22.23 10.02 -3.41
N GLU A 127 22.25 9.17 -4.43
CA GLU A 127 23.37 9.02 -5.33
C GLU A 127 23.65 10.31 -6.10
N LEU A 128 22.61 10.96 -6.64
CA LEU A 128 22.72 12.26 -7.28
C LEU A 128 23.09 13.39 -6.32
N LEU A 129 22.66 13.32 -5.05
CA LEU A 129 23.02 14.29 -4.02
C LEU A 129 24.54 14.32 -3.78
N GLN A 130 25.25 13.23 -4.04
CA GLN A 130 26.71 13.14 -3.92
C GLN A 130 27.46 13.93 -5.00
N LEU A 131 26.77 14.42 -6.04
CA LEU A 131 27.33 15.42 -6.96
C LEU A 131 27.40 16.82 -6.33
N THR A 132 26.87 17.00 -5.12
CA THR A 132 26.91 18.25 -4.35
C THR A 132 27.87 18.13 -3.16
N ALA A 133 28.28 19.26 -2.58
CA ALA A 133 29.09 19.27 -1.35
C ALA A 133 28.30 18.92 -0.07
N PHE A 134 26.98 18.73 -0.17
CA PHE A 134 26.09 18.61 0.96
C PHE A 134 26.37 17.37 1.84
N PRO A 135 26.50 16.14 1.29
CA PRO A 135 26.79 14.95 2.10
C PRO A 135 28.12 15.07 2.85
N THR A 136 29.13 15.65 2.20
CA THR A 136 30.45 15.86 2.79
C THR A 136 30.39 16.84 3.97
N SER A 137 29.66 17.95 3.84
CA SER A 137 29.49 18.91 4.93
C SER A 137 28.77 18.33 6.16
N LEU A 138 27.72 17.54 5.95
CA LEU A 138 27.00 16.86 7.04
C LEU A 138 27.88 15.82 7.72
N ALA A 139 28.64 15.06 6.94
CA ALA A 139 29.55 14.05 7.46
C ALA A 139 30.71 14.63 8.30
N ALA A 140 31.06 15.90 8.11
CA ALA A 140 32.05 16.58 8.95
C ALA A 140 31.52 16.87 10.36
N VAL A 141 30.21 17.09 10.50
CA VAL A 141 29.54 17.35 11.79
C VAL A 141 29.08 16.04 12.44
N PHE A 142 28.58 15.09 11.65
CA PHE A 142 28.07 13.81 12.11
C PHE A 142 28.59 12.66 11.22
N PRO A 143 29.72 12.04 11.56
CA PRO A 143 30.38 11.02 10.74
C PRO A 143 29.50 9.85 10.27
N PRO A 144 28.52 9.35 11.08
CA PRO A 144 27.65 8.26 10.64
C PRO A 144 26.81 8.55 9.40
N VAL A 145 26.63 9.83 9.02
CA VAL A 145 25.95 10.21 7.76
C VAL A 145 26.56 9.53 6.54
N ARG A 146 27.87 9.24 6.54
CA ARG A 146 28.54 8.54 5.43
C ARG A 146 27.98 7.14 5.17
N LEU A 147 27.45 6.48 6.20
CA LEU A 147 26.84 5.15 6.06
C LEU A 147 25.46 5.21 5.39
N VAL A 148 24.76 6.35 5.52
CA VAL A 148 23.41 6.52 4.99
C VAL A 148 23.44 7.19 3.62
N LEU A 149 24.23 8.26 3.46
CA LEU A 149 24.28 9.07 2.24
C LEU A 149 25.38 8.67 1.25
N GLY A 150 26.29 7.78 1.64
CA GLY A 150 27.48 7.47 0.84
C GLY A 150 28.54 8.59 0.89
N THR A 151 29.53 8.49 0.02
CA THR A 151 30.68 9.41 -0.02
C THR A 151 31.04 9.90 -1.41
N THR A 152 30.75 9.13 -2.45
CA THR A 152 31.15 9.37 -3.83
C THR A 152 30.11 8.79 -4.77
N PHE A 153 29.80 9.55 -5.83
CA PHE A 153 28.95 9.07 -6.90
C PHE A 153 29.63 7.94 -7.71
N VAL A 154 28.97 6.79 -7.81
CA VAL A 154 29.39 5.62 -8.58
C VAL A 154 28.22 5.16 -9.46
N PRO A 155 28.28 5.33 -10.80
CA PRO A 155 27.18 4.94 -11.68
C PRO A 155 26.73 3.48 -11.56
N LEU A 156 27.66 2.59 -11.18
CA LEU A 156 27.38 1.17 -11.00
C LEU A 156 26.46 0.91 -9.80
N ASP A 157 26.42 1.79 -8.82
CA ASP A 157 25.52 1.68 -7.67
C ASP A 157 24.06 1.80 -8.11
N LEU A 158 23.76 2.54 -9.19
CA LEU A 158 22.42 2.58 -9.78
C LEU A 158 21.94 1.20 -10.23
N LEU A 159 22.85 0.39 -10.80
CA LEU A 159 22.54 -0.99 -11.18
C LEU A 159 22.32 -1.86 -9.93
N ALA A 160 23.17 -1.72 -8.91
CA ALA A 160 23.01 -2.42 -7.64
C ALA A 160 21.66 -2.09 -6.97
N TYR A 161 21.25 -0.82 -6.99
CA TYR A 161 19.97 -0.37 -6.44
C TYR A 161 18.77 -0.91 -7.23
N ALA A 162 18.88 -0.96 -8.56
CA ALA A 162 17.85 -1.57 -9.41
C ALA A 162 17.67 -3.06 -9.09
N ILE A 163 18.79 -3.79 -8.99
CA ILE A 163 18.80 -5.22 -8.61
C ILE A 163 18.21 -5.41 -7.21
N GLY A 164 18.68 -4.67 -6.21
CA GLY A 164 18.19 -4.77 -4.83
C GLY A 164 16.70 -4.48 -4.70
N SER A 165 16.21 -3.45 -5.40
CA SER A 165 14.78 -3.10 -5.42
C SER A 165 13.93 -4.19 -6.08
N ALA A 166 14.41 -4.77 -7.19
CA ALA A 166 13.74 -5.87 -7.87
C ALA A 166 13.72 -7.15 -7.02
N LEU A 167 14.84 -7.47 -6.36
CA LEU A 167 14.95 -8.61 -5.44
C LEU A 167 13.99 -8.46 -4.26
N ALA A 168 13.95 -7.28 -3.62
CA ALA A 168 13.04 -7.03 -2.50
C ALA A 168 11.57 -7.17 -2.91
N LEU A 169 11.21 -6.62 -4.08
CA LEU A 169 9.87 -6.77 -4.65
C LEU A 169 9.53 -8.24 -4.90
N GLY A 170 10.42 -8.99 -5.55
CA GLY A 170 10.23 -10.40 -5.85
C GLY A 170 10.03 -11.24 -4.58
N LEU A 171 10.86 -11.02 -3.56
CA LEU A 171 10.75 -11.71 -2.28
C LEU A 171 9.45 -11.37 -1.53
N ASP A 172 9.01 -10.11 -1.52
CA ASP A 172 7.74 -9.69 -0.90
C ASP A 172 6.54 -10.32 -1.64
N LEU A 173 6.56 -10.33 -2.98
CA LEU A 173 5.53 -10.99 -3.80
C LEU A 173 5.45 -12.50 -3.50
N LEU A 174 6.59 -13.18 -3.46
CA LEU A 174 6.68 -14.62 -3.16
C LEU A 174 6.19 -14.93 -1.75
N ALA A 175 6.64 -14.17 -0.74
CA ALA A 175 6.20 -14.32 0.64
C ALA A 175 4.67 -14.14 0.76
N GLY A 176 4.12 -13.12 0.10
CA GLY A 176 2.67 -12.89 0.04
C GLY A 176 1.92 -14.06 -0.61
N GLY A 177 2.44 -14.62 -1.70
CA GLY A 177 1.89 -15.78 -2.39
C GLY A 177 1.86 -17.03 -1.52
N LEU A 178 2.98 -17.35 -0.86
CA LEU A 178 3.11 -18.51 0.03
C LEU A 178 2.17 -18.43 1.22
N LEU A 179 2.01 -17.24 1.82
CA LEU A 179 1.07 -17.04 2.94
C LEU A 179 -0.39 -17.22 2.51
N ARG A 180 -0.75 -16.79 1.29
CA ARG A 180 -2.09 -17.03 0.73
C ARG A 180 -2.33 -18.52 0.48
N ALA A 181 -1.37 -19.22 -0.13
CA ALA A 181 -1.47 -20.65 -0.40
C ALA A 181 -1.58 -21.49 0.88
N ARG A 182 -0.83 -21.14 1.95
CA ARG A 182 -0.94 -21.82 3.25
C ARG A 182 -2.34 -21.67 3.88
N ARG A 183 -2.95 -20.49 3.78
CA ARG A 183 -4.31 -20.24 4.30
C ARG A 183 -5.38 -21.02 3.55
N ALA A 184 -5.21 -21.20 2.24
CA ALA A 184 -6.14 -22.00 1.43
C ALA A 184 -6.12 -23.47 1.86
N ARG A 185 -4.94 -24.04 2.13
CA ARG A 185 -4.80 -25.43 2.60
C ARG A 185 -5.49 -25.68 3.94
N THR A 186 -5.28 -24.78 4.92
CA THR A 186 -5.90 -24.90 6.25
C THR A 186 -7.43 -24.71 6.25
N ALA A 187 -8.03 -24.27 5.15
CA ALA A 187 -9.49 -24.15 5.02
C ALA A 187 -10.14 -25.39 4.39
N THR A 188 -9.33 -26.30 3.82
CA THR A 188 -9.77 -27.57 3.23
C THR A 188 -9.60 -28.78 4.16
N ASP A 189 -8.86 -28.61 5.25
CA ASP A 189 -8.68 -29.60 6.33
C ASP A 189 -9.70 -29.36 7.45
#